data_AF-A0A6P1MJJ7-F1
#
_entry.id   AF-A0A6P1MJJ7-F1
#
_cell.length_a   1.000
_cell.length_b   1.000
_cell.length_c   1.000
_cell.angle_alpha   90.00
_cell.angle_beta   90.00
_cell.angle_gamma   90.00
#
_symmetry.space_group_name_H-M   'P 1'
#
loop_
_entity.id
_entity.type
_entity.pdbx_description
1 polymer ?
#
loop_
_entity_poly.entity_id
_entity_poly.type
_entity_poly.pdbx_seq_one_letter_code
_entity_poly.pdbx_strand_id
1 'polypeptide(L)'
;MYRNRQCNCQCEQEDAIEAIQKGICKIKEGIKDIQNGLDAICCCKIGEGIKCIEKGLCKVEKGLSDVIDGLRDVEFECDYRSNMGIKEGVCDLKDGVKGVQEGLCQLQNCCLCEGIQSVTEGLQDLEAGLCNLVKGVSDINSERENRRNNKRCGMSPETTYEIDMIKSAVASETTTKPSIYL
;
A
#
# COMPACT_ATOMS: atom_id res chain seq x y z
N MET A 1 -10.20 -25.52 -36.93
CA MET A 1 -9.88 -26.36 -35.76
C MET A 1 -8.77 -25.68 -34.96
N TYR A 2 -9.07 -25.34 -33.70
CA TYR A 2 -8.19 -25.24 -32.52
C TYR A 2 -6.85 -24.49 -32.61
N ARG A 3 -6.48 -23.57 -31.72
CA ARG A 3 -7.13 -22.95 -30.56
C ARG A 3 -6.29 -21.70 -30.25
N ASN A 4 -6.94 -20.55 -30.28
CA ASN A 4 -6.46 -19.32 -29.68
C ASN A 4 -6.21 -19.59 -28.18
N ARG A 5 -4.94 -19.65 -27.75
CA ARG A 5 -4.58 -19.52 -26.33
C ARG A 5 -4.16 -18.08 -26.11
N GLN A 6 -5.15 -17.19 -26.12
CA GLN A 6 -5.16 -16.14 -25.11
C GLN A 6 -5.00 -16.86 -23.78
N CYS A 7 -3.83 -16.75 -23.16
CA CYS A 7 -3.71 -17.02 -21.73
C CYS A 7 -4.58 -15.98 -21.04
N ASN A 8 -5.84 -16.36 -20.90
CA ASN A 8 -6.84 -15.72 -20.08
C ASN A 8 -6.45 -15.99 -18.62
N CYS A 9 -5.35 -15.38 -18.19
CA CYS A 9 -5.03 -15.24 -16.77
C CYS A 9 -5.69 -13.94 -16.33
N GLN A 10 -7.03 -13.93 -16.34
CA GLN A 10 -7.79 -13.10 -15.41
C GLN A 10 -7.55 -13.70 -14.03
N CYS A 11 -6.35 -13.48 -13.48
CA CYS A 11 -6.14 -13.64 -12.06
C CYS A 11 -6.67 -12.34 -11.46
N GLU A 12 -7.64 -12.45 -10.57
CA GLU A 12 -8.01 -11.43 -9.60
C GLU A 12 -6.80 -11.11 -8.71
N GLN A 13 -5.75 -10.51 -9.26
CA GLN A 13 -4.77 -9.82 -8.45
C GLN A 13 -5.42 -8.48 -8.11
N GLU A 14 -6.16 -8.44 -6.99
CA GLU A 14 -6.24 -7.18 -6.25
C GLU A 14 -4.81 -6.64 -6.21
N ASP A 15 -4.56 -5.45 -6.75
CA ASP A 15 -3.22 -4.86 -6.76
C ASP A 15 -2.68 -5.00 -5.34
N ALA A 16 -1.55 -5.68 -5.13
CA ALA A 16 -1.06 -5.95 -3.77
C ALA A 16 -0.94 -4.65 -2.92
N ILE A 17 -0.72 -3.53 -3.61
CA ILE A 17 -0.75 -2.17 -3.07
C ILE A 17 -2.15 -1.74 -2.62
N GLU A 18 -3.21 -2.12 -3.32
CA GLU A 18 -4.61 -1.89 -2.91
C GLU A 18 -4.93 -2.64 -1.60
N ALA A 19 -4.48 -3.89 -1.45
CA ALA A 19 -4.64 -4.64 -0.20
C ALA A 19 -3.91 -3.95 0.96
N ILE A 20 -2.67 -3.50 0.74
CA ILE A 20 -1.90 -2.73 1.72
C ILE A 20 -2.60 -1.41 2.06
N GLN A 21 -3.13 -0.69 1.06
CA GLN A 21 -3.88 0.55 1.28
C GLN A 21 -5.16 0.32 2.09
N LYS A 22 -5.92 -0.74 1.81
CA LYS A 22 -7.09 -1.14 2.61
C LYS A 22 -6.67 -1.42 4.06
N GLY A 23 -5.57 -2.13 4.26
CA GLY A 23 -5.02 -2.40 5.59
C GLY A 23 -4.62 -1.14 6.34
N ILE A 24 -3.91 -0.21 5.68
CA ILE A 24 -3.54 1.12 6.22
C ILE A 24 -4.79 1.92 6.62
N CYS A 25 -5.84 1.90 5.80
CA CYS A 25 -7.11 2.56 6.13
C CYS A 25 -7.76 1.97 7.38
N LYS A 26 -7.79 0.63 7.51
CA LYS A 26 -8.31 -0.04 8.72
C LYS A 26 -7.49 0.30 9.95
N ILE A 27 -6.16 0.37 9.84
CA ILE A 27 -5.29 0.79 10.95
C ILE A 27 -5.62 2.22 11.37
N LYS A 28 -5.74 3.16 10.42
CA LYS A 28 -6.14 4.56 10.70
C LYS A 28 -7.48 4.65 11.41
N GLU A 29 -8.47 3.91 10.95
CA GLU A 29 -9.77 3.84 11.61
C GLU A 29 -9.67 3.25 13.02
N GLY A 30 -8.83 2.23 13.20
CA GLY A 30 -8.58 1.60 14.49
C GLY A 30 -7.94 2.56 15.49
N ILE A 31 -6.90 3.29 15.07
CA ILE A 31 -6.26 4.36 15.86
C ILE A 31 -7.31 5.41 16.29
N LYS A 32 -8.18 5.85 15.37
CA LYS A 32 -9.24 6.80 15.67
C LYS A 32 -10.25 6.24 16.69
N ASP A 33 -10.63 4.97 16.57
CA ASP A 33 -11.54 4.32 17.52
C ASP A 33 -10.87 4.19 18.92
N ILE A 34 -9.56 3.95 19.00
CA ILE A 34 -8.80 3.95 20.26
C ILE A 34 -8.75 5.35 20.89
N GLN A 35 -8.46 6.39 20.09
CA GLN A 35 -8.46 7.79 20.55
C GLN A 35 -9.85 8.19 21.10
N ASN A 36 -10.93 7.87 20.38
CA ASN A 36 -12.30 8.10 20.85
C ASN A 36 -12.57 7.37 22.17
N GLY A 37 -11.97 6.18 22.36
CA GLY A 37 -12.09 5.41 23.58
C GLY A 37 -11.38 6.07 24.77
N LEU A 38 -10.19 6.64 24.55
CA LEU A 38 -9.50 7.47 25.55
C LEU A 38 -10.31 8.70 25.92
N ASP A 39 -10.87 9.42 24.93
CA ASP A 39 -11.72 10.59 25.18
C ASP A 39 -12.96 10.23 26.02
N ALA A 40 -13.57 9.07 25.74
CA ALA A 40 -14.69 8.57 26.53
C ALA A 40 -14.29 8.24 27.98
N ILE A 41 -13.12 7.65 28.20
CA ILE A 41 -12.57 7.40 29.56
C ILE A 41 -12.36 8.73 30.30
N CYS A 42 -11.77 9.73 29.65
CA CYS A 42 -11.58 11.07 30.20
C CYS A 42 -12.91 11.74 30.58
N CYS A 43 -13.99 11.44 29.84
CA CYS A 43 -15.35 11.89 30.14
C CYS A 43 -16.10 11.02 31.16
N CYS A 44 -15.39 10.21 31.95
CA CYS A 44 -15.94 9.26 32.94
C CYS A 44 -16.83 8.14 32.36
N LYS A 45 -16.77 7.89 31.04
CA LYS A 45 -17.50 6.80 30.37
C LYS A 45 -16.61 5.59 30.14
N ILE A 46 -16.02 5.06 31.22
CA ILE A 46 -14.99 4.02 31.17
C ILE A 46 -15.45 2.79 30.37
N GLY A 47 -16.67 2.30 30.62
CA GLY A 47 -17.20 1.12 29.93
C GLY A 47 -17.45 1.32 28.43
N GLU A 48 -17.76 2.54 27.99
CA GLU A 48 -17.85 2.87 26.55
C GLU A 48 -16.45 2.99 25.95
N GLY A 49 -15.54 3.64 26.68
CA GLY A 49 -14.17 3.83 26.23
C GLY A 49 -13.40 2.52 26.03
N ILE A 50 -13.49 1.59 26.98
CA ILE A 50 -12.90 0.24 26.84
C ILE A 50 -13.42 -0.45 25.58
N LYS A 51 -14.74 -0.42 25.32
CA LYS A 51 -15.33 -1.03 24.10
C LYS A 51 -14.83 -0.36 22.82
N CYS A 52 -14.66 0.96 22.83
CA CYS A 52 -14.09 1.69 21.70
C CYS A 52 -12.64 1.30 21.45
N ILE A 53 -11.82 1.17 22.50
CA ILE A 53 -10.43 0.71 22.39
C ILE A 53 -10.37 -0.74 21.86
N GLU A 54 -11.18 -1.65 22.39
CA GLU A 54 -11.28 -3.05 21.89
C GLU A 54 -11.64 -3.09 20.40
N LYS A 55 -12.65 -2.31 19.99
CA LYS A 55 -13.06 -2.22 18.59
C LYS A 55 -11.93 -1.68 17.71
N GLY A 56 -11.25 -0.63 18.18
CA GLY A 56 -10.14 -0.03 17.46
C GLY A 56 -8.97 -0.99 17.31
N LEU A 57 -8.62 -1.72 18.38
CA LEU A 57 -7.60 -2.76 18.37
C LEU A 57 -7.92 -3.87 17.35
N CYS A 58 -9.15 -4.37 17.33
CA CYS A 58 -9.59 -5.35 16.33
C CYS A 58 -9.44 -4.85 14.88
N LYS A 59 -9.65 -3.55 14.64
CA LYS A 59 -9.43 -2.95 13.32
C LYS A 59 -7.95 -2.83 12.96
N VAL A 60 -7.11 -2.43 13.93
CA VAL A 60 -5.66 -2.38 13.74
C VAL A 60 -5.11 -3.77 13.42
N GLU A 61 -5.48 -4.79 14.18
CA GLU A 61 -5.02 -6.17 13.95
C GLU A 61 -5.44 -6.70 12.57
N LYS A 62 -6.69 -6.46 12.16
CA LYS A 62 -7.17 -6.81 10.81
C LYS A 62 -6.41 -6.06 9.73
N GLY A 63 -6.23 -4.75 9.90
CA GLY A 63 -5.49 -3.94 8.94
C GLY A 63 -4.01 -4.35 8.86
N LEU A 64 -3.38 -4.72 9.96
CA LEU A 64 -2.02 -5.26 9.99
C LEU A 64 -1.93 -6.60 9.25
N SER A 65 -2.95 -7.45 9.40
CA SER A 65 -3.02 -8.73 8.68
C SER A 65 -3.12 -8.51 7.17
N ASP A 66 -4.01 -7.61 6.73
CA ASP A 66 -4.15 -7.24 5.32
C ASP A 66 -2.85 -6.62 4.75
N VAL A 67 -2.15 -5.80 5.54
CA VAL A 67 -0.84 -5.24 5.16
C VAL A 67 0.18 -6.37 4.99
N ILE A 68 0.27 -7.31 5.93
CA ILE A 68 1.22 -8.43 5.86
C ILE A 68 0.93 -9.32 4.65
N ASP A 69 -0.34 -9.60 4.38
CA ASP A 69 -0.74 -10.42 3.23
C ASP A 69 -0.44 -9.69 1.91
N GLY A 70 -0.78 -8.40 1.81
CA GLY A 70 -0.44 -7.61 0.63
C GLY A 70 1.08 -7.46 0.45
N LEU A 71 1.87 -7.36 1.53
CA LEU A 71 3.33 -7.35 1.44
C LEU A 71 3.87 -8.69 0.92
N ARG A 72 3.34 -9.83 1.36
CA ARG A 72 3.73 -11.14 0.80
C ARG A 72 3.50 -11.20 -0.71
N ASP A 73 2.40 -10.62 -1.20
CA ASP A 73 2.13 -10.57 -2.63
C ASP A 73 3.10 -9.64 -3.37
N VAL A 74 3.51 -8.53 -2.74
CA VAL A 74 4.56 -7.65 -3.30
C VAL A 74 5.92 -8.36 -3.37
N GLU A 75 6.23 -9.33 -2.51
CA GLU A 75 7.50 -10.11 -2.53
C GLU A 75 7.77 -10.75 -3.87
N PHE A 76 6.69 -11.22 -4.49
CA PHE A 76 6.75 -11.94 -5.75
C PHE A 76 6.95 -10.98 -6.93
N GLU A 77 6.69 -9.68 -6.76
CA GLU A 77 6.87 -8.65 -7.80
C GLU A 77 8.12 -7.79 -7.61
N CYS A 78 8.53 -7.56 -6.36
CA CYS A 78 9.58 -6.62 -5.95
C CYS A 78 10.32 -7.15 -4.71
N ASP A 79 11.64 -6.95 -4.63
CA ASP A 79 12.42 -7.34 -3.46
C ASP A 79 12.24 -6.31 -2.31
N TYR A 80 11.02 -6.22 -1.75
CA TYR A 80 10.70 -5.28 -0.67
C TYR A 80 11.38 -5.65 0.66
N ARG A 81 12.03 -6.82 0.75
CA ARG A 81 12.75 -7.27 1.95
C ARG A 81 13.89 -6.31 2.34
N SER A 82 14.29 -5.40 1.46
CA SER A 82 15.27 -4.34 1.73
C SER A 82 14.64 -3.01 2.18
N ASN A 83 13.31 -2.88 2.14
CA ASN A 83 12.62 -1.66 2.56
C ASN A 83 12.53 -1.59 4.09
N MET A 84 13.44 -0.82 4.69
CA MET A 84 13.51 -0.62 6.13
C MET A 84 12.23 0.02 6.67
N GLY A 85 11.60 0.94 5.92
CA GLY A 85 10.37 1.62 6.35
C GLY A 85 9.19 0.68 6.56
N ILE A 86 9.07 -0.38 5.75
CA ILE A 86 8.04 -1.41 5.94
C ILE A 86 8.34 -2.30 7.14
N LYS A 87 9.59 -2.72 7.33
CA LYS A 87 9.96 -3.57 8.47
C LYS A 87 9.77 -2.82 9.78
N GLU A 88 10.30 -1.61 9.87
CA GLU A 88 10.14 -0.73 11.03
C GLU A 88 8.66 -0.44 11.25
N GLY A 89 7.93 -0.06 10.19
CA GLY A 89 6.49 0.21 10.28
C GLY A 89 5.67 -0.96 10.82
N VAL A 90 5.93 -2.19 10.37
CA VAL A 90 5.24 -3.39 10.86
C VAL A 90 5.66 -3.74 12.30
N CYS A 91 6.92 -3.52 12.67
CA CYS A 91 7.39 -3.74 14.04
C CYS A 91 6.73 -2.74 15.01
N ASP A 92 6.80 -1.45 14.70
CA ASP A 92 6.21 -0.37 15.49
C ASP A 92 4.69 -0.57 15.64
N LEU A 93 3.99 -0.99 14.58
CA LEU A 93 2.57 -1.31 14.65
C LEU A 93 2.28 -2.49 15.59
N LYS A 94 3.13 -3.53 15.59
CA LYS A 94 2.98 -4.67 16.52
C LYS A 94 3.23 -4.27 17.96
N ASP A 95 4.23 -3.42 18.19
CA ASP A 95 4.54 -2.97 19.54
C ASP A 95 3.45 -2.01 20.06
N GLY A 96 2.92 -1.14 19.20
CA GLY A 96 1.75 -0.32 19.52
C GLY A 96 0.50 -1.15 19.84
N VAL A 97 0.23 -2.22 19.09
CA VAL A 97 -0.86 -3.18 19.42
C VAL A 97 -0.66 -3.78 20.81
N LYS A 98 0.56 -4.19 21.17
CA LYS A 98 0.85 -4.73 22.52
C LYS A 98 0.64 -3.67 23.60
N GLY A 99 1.14 -2.44 23.40
CA GLY A 99 0.97 -1.35 24.36
C GLY A 99 -0.51 -1.04 24.62
N VAL A 100 -1.32 -1.01 23.56
CA VAL A 100 -2.79 -0.83 23.68
C VAL A 100 -3.44 -2.01 24.39
N GLN A 101 -3.04 -3.26 24.12
CA GLN A 101 -3.55 -4.46 24.81
C GLN A 101 -3.20 -4.45 26.31
N GLU A 102 -1.97 -4.09 26.66
CA GLU A 102 -1.51 -3.96 28.04
C GLU A 102 -2.29 -2.88 28.78
N GLY A 103 -2.45 -1.71 28.15
CA GLY A 103 -3.26 -0.63 28.70
C GLY A 103 -4.73 -1.02 28.86
N LEU A 104 -5.30 -1.76 27.91
CA LEU A 104 -6.67 -2.29 28.04
C LEU A 104 -6.81 -3.23 29.25
N CYS A 105 -5.84 -4.12 29.47
CA CYS A 105 -5.82 -5.01 30.62
C CYS A 105 -5.75 -4.23 31.94
N GLN A 106 -4.93 -3.18 32.00
CA GLN A 106 -4.82 -2.31 33.17
C GLN A 106 -6.12 -1.52 33.42
N LEU A 107 -6.76 -0.99 32.37
CA LEU A 107 -8.06 -0.32 32.45
C LEU A 107 -9.15 -1.25 33.00
N GLN A 108 -9.17 -2.51 32.57
CA GLN A 108 -10.11 -3.52 33.07
C GLN A 108 -9.85 -3.90 34.54
N ASN A 109 -8.60 -3.80 35.00
CA ASN A 109 -8.19 -4.08 36.38
C ASN A 109 -8.26 -2.85 37.31
N CYS A 110 -8.97 -1.80 36.92
CA CYS A 110 -9.12 -0.54 37.67
C CYS A 110 -7.81 0.28 37.85
N CYS A 111 -6.75 -0.02 37.10
CA CYS A 111 -5.52 0.77 37.04
C CYS A 111 -5.66 1.84 35.95
N LEU A 112 -6.46 2.87 36.20
CA LEU A 112 -6.88 3.83 35.18
C LEU A 112 -5.73 4.70 34.66
N CYS A 113 -4.86 5.18 35.56
CA CYS A 113 -3.76 6.06 35.19
C CYS A 113 -2.72 5.33 34.35
N GLU A 114 -2.29 4.16 34.82
CA GLU A 114 -1.36 3.29 34.10
C GLU A 114 -1.98 2.86 32.76
N GLY A 115 -3.25 2.45 32.78
CA GLY A 115 -3.95 1.98 31.59
C GLY A 115 -4.05 3.06 30.51
N ILE A 116 -4.41 4.29 30.88
CA ILE A 116 -4.41 5.43 29.95
C ILE A 116 -3.00 5.70 29.40
N GLN A 117 -1.98 5.64 30.26
CA GLN A 117 -0.59 5.85 29.84
C GLN A 117 -0.16 4.79 28.82
N SER A 118 -0.36 3.51 29.11
CA SER A 118 0.01 2.41 28.20
C SER A 118 -0.76 2.45 26.87
N VAL A 119 -2.06 2.80 26.88
CA VAL A 119 -2.81 3.01 25.62
C VAL A 119 -2.26 4.21 24.85
N THR A 120 -1.84 5.27 25.52
CA THR A 120 -1.27 6.47 24.88
C THR A 120 0.09 6.18 24.26
N GLU A 121 0.96 5.47 24.97
CA GLU A 121 2.26 4.99 24.45
C GLU A 121 2.04 4.07 23.24
N GLY A 122 1.12 3.11 23.36
CA GLY A 122 0.77 2.24 22.24
C GLY A 122 0.20 2.99 21.04
N LEU A 123 -0.57 4.06 21.25
CA LEU A 123 -1.03 4.93 20.16
C LEU A 123 0.12 5.65 19.45
N GLN A 124 1.13 6.13 20.18
CA GLN A 124 2.30 6.77 19.58
C GLN A 124 3.07 5.79 18.69
N ASP A 125 3.26 4.56 19.15
CA ASP A 125 3.89 3.49 18.37
C ASP A 125 3.06 3.12 17.13
N LEU A 126 1.73 3.05 17.27
CA LEU A 126 0.83 2.81 16.13
C LEU A 126 0.93 3.93 15.08
N GLU A 127 0.97 5.20 15.50
CA GLU A 127 1.10 6.34 14.60
C GLU A 127 2.46 6.40 13.91
N ALA A 128 3.54 6.13 14.66
CA ALA A 128 4.90 6.04 14.13
C ALA A 128 5.02 4.91 13.10
N GLY A 129 4.52 3.73 13.45
CA GLY A 129 4.54 2.56 12.58
C GLY A 129 3.71 2.76 11.32
N LEU A 130 2.55 3.40 11.43
CA LEU A 130 1.73 3.78 10.28
C LEU A 130 2.48 4.77 9.36
N CYS A 131 3.18 5.75 9.91
CA CYS A 131 3.97 6.70 9.13
C CYS A 131 5.10 5.99 8.36
N ASN A 132 5.83 5.11 9.04
CA ASN A 132 6.92 4.32 8.44
C ASN A 132 6.39 3.40 7.34
N LEU A 133 5.27 2.72 7.59
CA LEU A 133 4.62 1.87 6.62
C LEU A 133 4.18 2.65 5.37
N VAL A 134 3.54 3.80 5.53
CA VAL A 134 3.11 4.66 4.40
C VAL A 134 4.30 5.12 3.56
N LYS A 135 5.42 5.49 4.19
CA LYS A 135 6.66 5.84 3.48
C LYS A 135 7.18 4.66 2.67
N GLY A 136 7.34 3.50 3.30
CA GLY A 136 7.86 2.33 2.60
C GLY A 136 6.97 1.83 1.46
N VAL A 137 5.64 1.94 1.60
CA VAL A 137 4.69 1.65 0.50
C VAL A 137 4.83 2.66 -0.64
N SER A 138 5.09 3.93 -0.33
CA SER A 138 5.34 4.96 -1.35
C SER A 138 6.64 4.68 -2.10
N ASP A 139 7.69 4.22 -1.40
CA ASP A 139 8.95 3.82 -2.02
C ASP A 139 8.75 2.65 -2.98
N ILE A 140 8.01 1.61 -2.57
CA ILE A 140 7.64 0.48 -3.45
C ILE A 140 6.90 0.96 -4.70
N ASN A 141 5.93 1.87 -4.54
CA ASN A 141 5.21 2.43 -5.68
C ASN A 141 6.15 3.17 -6.64
N SER A 142 7.07 3.97 -6.11
CA SER A 142 8.06 4.69 -6.92
C SER A 142 8.98 3.73 -7.70
N GLU A 143 9.41 2.63 -7.08
CA GLU A 143 10.22 1.60 -7.75
C GLU A 143 9.42 0.88 -8.85
N ARG A 144 8.15 0.57 -8.59
CA ARG A 144 7.24 -0.08 -9.54
C ARG A 144 7.00 0.85 -10.75
N GLU A 145 6.80 2.14 -10.52
CA GLU A 145 6.68 3.15 -11.57
C GLU A 145 7.97 3.33 -12.37
N ASN A 146 9.13 3.39 -11.71
CA ASN A 146 10.42 3.47 -12.38
C ASN A 146 10.67 2.26 -13.28
N ARG A 147 10.36 1.04 -12.82
CA ARG A 147 10.43 -0.17 -13.65
C ARG A 147 9.47 -0.14 -14.83
N ARG A 148 8.25 0.39 -14.65
CA ARG A 148 7.26 0.56 -15.73
C ARG A 148 7.72 1.57 -16.77
N ASN A 149 8.30 2.69 -16.35
CA ASN A 149 8.86 3.71 -17.23
C ASN A 149 10.11 3.21 -17.96
N ASN A 150 10.97 2.45 -17.29
CA ASN A 150 12.15 1.84 -17.91
C ASN A 150 11.77 0.74 -18.93
N LYS A 151 10.71 -0.05 -18.68
CA LYS A 151 10.15 -0.98 -19.69
C LYS A 151 9.53 -0.26 -20.90
N ARG A 152 9.05 0.98 -20.75
CA ARG A 152 8.62 1.82 -21.88
C ARG A 152 9.78 2.42 -22.69
N CYS A 153 10.99 2.46 -22.13
CA CYS A 153 12.23 2.77 -22.87
C CYS A 153 12.84 1.54 -23.59
N GLY A 154 12.17 0.37 -23.54
CA GLY A 154 12.56 -0.85 -24.26
C GLY A 154 12.03 -0.96 -25.69
N MET A 155 11.34 0.05 -26.23
CA MET A 155 11.43 0.28 -27.67
C MET A 155 12.72 1.06 -27.88
N SER A 156 13.78 0.36 -28.30
CA SER A 156 14.97 1.04 -28.78
C SER A 156 14.55 2.07 -29.85
N PRO A 157 15.26 3.21 -29.97
CA PRO A 157 15.07 4.15 -31.07
C PRO A 157 15.29 3.52 -32.47
N GLU A 158 15.69 2.25 -32.54
CA GLU A 158 16.00 1.55 -33.78
C GLU A 158 14.76 1.32 -34.67
N THR A 159 13.55 1.26 -34.09
CA THR A 159 12.32 1.19 -34.90
C THR A 159 11.83 2.55 -35.41
N THR A 160 12.36 3.66 -34.88
CA THR A 160 12.02 5.01 -35.36
C THR A 160 12.86 5.41 -36.57
N TYR A 161 14.11 4.91 -36.67
CA TYR A 161 14.94 5.15 -37.86
C TYR A 161 14.50 4.34 -39.08
N GLU A 162 14.05 3.09 -38.93
CA GLU A 162 13.56 2.30 -40.08
C GLU A 162 12.23 2.84 -40.62
N ILE A 163 11.33 3.34 -39.75
CA ILE A 163 10.05 3.92 -40.19
C ILE A 163 10.25 5.25 -40.91
N ASP A 164 11.20 6.11 -40.48
CA ASP A 164 11.48 7.38 -41.16
C ASP A 164 12.25 7.17 -42.47
N MET A 165 13.11 6.15 -42.57
CA MET A 165 13.73 5.79 -43.85
C MET A 165 12.70 5.24 -44.84
N ILE A 166 11.77 4.40 -44.40
CA ILE A 166 10.67 3.88 -45.25
C ILE A 166 9.72 5.00 -45.68
N LYS A 167 9.40 5.96 -44.80
CA LYS A 167 8.58 7.13 -45.17
C LYS A 167 9.27 8.04 -46.19
N SER A 168 10.59 8.21 -46.10
CA SER A 168 11.36 8.99 -47.09
C SER A 168 11.46 8.29 -48.46
N ALA A 169 11.57 6.96 -48.47
CA ALA A 169 11.57 6.18 -49.70
C ALA A 169 10.19 6.18 -50.39
N VAL A 170 9.10 6.01 -49.63
CA VAL A 170 7.72 6.04 -50.15
C VAL A 170 7.30 7.44 -50.63
N ALA A 171 7.86 8.51 -50.05
CA ALA A 171 7.65 9.88 -50.52
C ALA A 171 8.39 10.18 -51.86
N SER A 172 9.44 9.42 -52.19
CA SER A 172 10.18 9.59 -53.45
C SER A 172 9.56 8.83 -54.64
N GLU A 173 8.77 7.78 -54.40
CA GLU A 173 8.11 6.98 -55.45
C GLU A 173 6.73 7.50 -55.88
N THR A 174 6.19 8.53 -55.21
CA THR A 174 4.84 9.04 -55.49
C THR A 174 4.79 10.37 -56.26
N THR A 175 5.92 10.87 -56.78
CA THR A 175 5.98 12.15 -57.52
C THR A 175 6.22 12.08 -59.03
N THR A 176 6.15 10.90 -59.66
CA THR A 176 6.20 10.79 -61.14
C THR A 176 4.86 10.41 -61.76
N LYS A 177 3.91 11.35 -61.71
CA LYS A 177 2.99 11.78 -62.81
C LYS A 177 1.96 12.75 -62.23
N PRO A 178 1.48 13.77 -62.98
CA PRO A 178 1.15 13.74 -64.41
C PRO A 178 1.70 14.97 -65.19
N SER A 179 1.78 14.99 -66.52
CA SER A 179 0.69 15.50 -67.37
C SER A 179 1.13 15.58 -68.83
N ILE A 180 0.34 14.96 -69.70
CA ILE A 180 -0.11 15.39 -71.03
C ILE A 180 0.44 16.75 -71.51
N TYR A 181 1.10 16.78 -72.69
CA TYR A 181 0.89 17.77 -73.77
C TYR A 181 1.56 17.30 -75.08
N LEU A 182 0.74 16.76 -76.00
CA LEU A 182 0.65 16.98 -77.46
C LEU A 182 -0.12 15.81 -78.10
#